data_AF-A0A7G8JKJ9-F1
#
_entry.id   AF-A0A7G8JKJ9-F1
#
_cell.length_a   1.000
_cell.length_b   1.000
_cell.length_c   1.000
_cell.angle_alpha   90.00
_cell.angle_beta   90.00
_cell.angle_gamma   90.00
#
_symmetry.space_group_name_H-M   'P 1'
#
loop_
_entity.id
_entity.type
_entity.pdbx_description
1 polymer ?
#
loop_
_entity_poly.entity_id
_entity_poly.type
_entity_poly.pdbx_seq_one_letter_code
_entity_poly.pdbx_strand_id
1 'polypeptide(L)'
;MMKMGRPFKGLFLQKTGAPFFFSFVTYTPQTKEQMIACGDLAEGEEFLSQVVCDFLLFVSEGILGRALTTDFPIAYDDVIVVSSRQRGNGVQHEYLIQIIDRSWTHEGQTLLLGDLALVLSHPLWDGAMLRRD
;
A
#
# COMPACT_ATOMS: atom_id res chain seq x y z
N MET A 1 24.61 -15.09 -11.80
CA MET A 1 23.32 -14.37 -11.91
C MET A 1 22.55 -14.60 -10.61
N MET A 2 22.64 -13.67 -9.65
CA MET A 2 21.87 -13.76 -8.41
C MET A 2 20.38 -13.70 -8.78
N LYS A 3 19.56 -14.63 -8.29
CA LYS A 3 18.11 -14.46 -8.28
C LYS A 3 17.83 -13.24 -7.41
N MET A 4 17.64 -12.06 -8.02
CA MET A 4 17.00 -10.96 -7.30
C MET A 4 15.61 -11.47 -6.95
N GLY A 5 15.36 -11.74 -5.67
CA GLY A 5 14.05 -12.12 -5.19
C GLY A 5 13.03 -11.06 -5.61
N ARG A 6 11.76 -11.46 -5.80
CA ARG A 6 10.69 -10.51 -6.09
C ARG A 6 10.64 -9.47 -4.95
N PRO A 7 10.97 -8.19 -5.17
CA PRO A 7 10.72 -7.16 -4.17
C PRO A 7 9.21 -7.09 -3.92
N PHE A 8 8.80 -6.86 -2.66
CA PHE A 8 7.38 -6.83 -2.25
C PHE A 8 6.62 -8.16 -2.41
N LYS A 9 7.26 -9.29 -2.10
CA LYS A 9 6.58 -10.60 -2.08
C LYS A 9 5.41 -10.58 -1.08
N GLY A 10 4.25 -11.06 -1.52
CA GLY A 10 3.06 -11.18 -0.67
C GLY A 10 2.17 -9.93 -0.64
N LEU A 11 2.61 -8.83 -1.28
CA LEU A 11 1.80 -7.65 -1.49
C LEU A 11 1.03 -7.74 -2.80
N PHE A 12 -0.23 -7.32 -2.79
CA PHE A 12 -1.05 -7.19 -4.01
C PHE A 12 -1.92 -5.93 -3.91
N LEU A 13 -2.09 -5.22 -5.03
CA LEU A 13 -2.90 -4.03 -5.15
C LEU A 13 -3.82 -4.12 -6.38
N GLN A 14 -5.11 -3.89 -6.17
CA GLN A 14 -6.13 -3.83 -7.21
C GLN A 14 -7.03 -2.61 -7.03
N LYS A 15 -7.58 -2.10 -8.14
CA LYS A 15 -8.64 -1.08 -8.12
C LYS A 15 -9.97 -1.71 -7.68
N THR A 16 -10.77 -0.96 -6.93
CA THR A 16 -12.12 -1.41 -6.50
C THR A 16 -13.24 -0.93 -7.44
N GLY A 17 -12.92 -0.07 -8.40
CA GLY A 17 -13.88 0.59 -9.29
C GLY A 17 -14.33 1.96 -8.78
N ALA A 18 -14.18 2.25 -7.49
CA ALA A 18 -14.41 3.58 -6.92
C ALA A 18 -13.12 4.43 -6.99
N PRO A 19 -13.21 5.74 -7.29
CA PRO A 19 -12.06 6.63 -7.29
C PRO A 19 -11.37 6.66 -5.93
N PHE A 20 -10.03 6.64 -5.91
CA PHE A 20 -9.21 6.69 -4.68
C PHE A 20 -9.34 5.49 -3.73
N PHE A 21 -10.13 4.47 -4.09
CA PHE A 21 -10.25 3.24 -3.30
C PHE A 21 -9.51 2.08 -3.95
N PHE A 22 -8.77 1.34 -3.13
CA PHE A 22 -7.95 0.22 -3.57
C PHE A 22 -8.15 -0.99 -2.64
N SER A 23 -8.16 -2.18 -3.23
CA SER A 23 -8.03 -3.43 -2.49
C SER A 23 -6.53 -3.74 -2.39
N PHE A 24 -6.01 -3.71 -1.17
CA PHE A 24 -4.62 -3.97 -0.87
C PHE A 24 -4.49 -5.22 -0.01
N VAL A 25 -3.62 -6.14 -0.41
CA VAL A 25 -3.33 -7.37 0.34
C VAL A 25 -1.92 -7.28 0.87
N THR A 26 -1.76 -7.51 2.16
CA THR A 26 -0.46 -7.69 2.82
C THR A 26 -0.56 -8.81 3.87
N TYR A 27 0.56 -9.16 4.48
CA TYR A 27 0.60 -10.04 5.63
C TYR A 27 -0.11 -9.41 6.84
N THR A 28 -0.63 -10.25 7.73
CA THR A 28 -1.23 -9.78 8.98
C THR A 28 -0.18 -9.05 9.83
N PRO A 29 -0.29 -7.74 10.05
CA PRO A 29 0.66 -7.00 10.89
C PRO A 29 0.39 -7.29 12.37
N GLN A 30 1.38 -7.01 13.22
CA GLN A 30 1.16 -6.97 14.67
C GLN A 30 0.18 -5.83 15.00
N THR A 31 -0.71 -6.06 15.97
CA THR A 31 -1.53 -4.99 16.53
C THR A 31 -0.71 -4.10 17.44
N LYS A 32 -1.21 -2.89 17.73
CA LYS A 32 -0.58 -1.97 18.70
C LYS A 32 -0.33 -2.66 20.05
N GLU A 33 -1.32 -3.41 20.54
CA GLU A 33 -1.24 -4.11 21.81
C GLU A 33 -0.18 -5.21 21.78
N GLN A 34 -0.03 -5.91 20.65
CA GLN A 34 1.02 -6.90 20.46
C GLN A 34 2.40 -6.27 20.47
N MET A 35 2.58 -5.12 19.79
CA MET A 35 3.86 -4.39 19.77
C MET A 35 4.24 -3.86 21.16
N ILE A 36 3.26 -3.36 21.93
CA ILE A 36 3.49 -2.95 23.32
C ILE A 36 3.88 -4.16 24.18
N ALA A 37 3.14 -5.27 24.06
CA ALA A 37 3.38 -6.46 24.86
C ALA A 37 4.76 -7.11 24.59
N CYS A 38 5.28 -7.03 23.37
CA CYS A 38 6.62 -7.53 23.05
C CYS A 38 7.74 -6.50 23.23
N GLY A 39 7.41 -5.26 23.59
CA GLY A 39 8.37 -4.18 23.84
C GLY A 39 8.90 -3.48 22.57
N ASP A 40 8.29 -3.75 21.41
CA ASP A 40 8.62 -3.08 20.15
C ASP A 40 8.02 -1.66 20.06
N LEU A 41 7.03 -1.34 20.91
CA LEU A 41 6.42 -0.01 21.02
C LEU A 41 6.27 0.35 22.50
N ALA A 42 6.75 1.52 22.93
CA ALA A 42 6.57 1.96 24.31
C ALA A 42 5.14 2.50 24.56
N GLU A 43 4.70 2.44 25.82
CA GLU A 43 3.44 3.07 26.20
C GLU A 43 3.49 4.59 25.97
N GLY A 44 2.54 5.11 25.20
CA GLY A 44 2.46 6.52 24.83
C GLY A 44 3.15 6.88 23.51
N GLU A 45 3.90 5.95 22.90
CA GLU A 45 4.43 6.16 21.55
C GLU A 45 3.33 6.08 20.49
N GLU A 46 3.53 6.83 19.42
CA GLU A 46 2.66 6.82 18.26
C GLU A 46 2.78 5.48 17.53
N PHE A 47 1.63 4.85 17.28
CA PHE A 47 1.57 3.62 16.50
C PHE A 47 1.43 3.97 15.02
N LEU A 48 2.42 3.55 14.22
CA LEU A 48 2.36 3.62 12.77
C LEU A 48 1.83 2.30 12.20
N SER A 49 0.77 2.38 11.41
CA SER A 49 0.14 1.25 10.75
C SER A 49 1.08 0.70 9.69
N GLN A 50 1.62 -0.51 9.94
CA GLN A 50 2.44 -1.23 8.97
C GLN A 50 1.73 -1.43 7.62
N VAL A 51 0.39 -1.56 7.62
CA VAL A 51 -0.41 -1.68 6.40
C VAL A 51 -0.26 -0.45 5.52
N VAL A 52 -0.30 0.75 6.12
CA VAL A 52 -0.17 2.01 5.39
C VAL A 52 1.26 2.19 4.89
N CYS A 53 2.26 1.84 5.71
CA CYS A 53 3.66 1.86 5.31
C CYS A 53 3.92 0.92 4.12
N ASP A 54 3.46 -0.33 4.19
CA ASP A 54 3.57 -1.31 3.11
C ASP A 54 2.87 -0.82 1.84
N PHE A 55 1.68 -0.22 1.97
CA PHE A 55 0.94 0.35 0.86
C PHE A 55 1.73 1.47 0.16
N LEU A 56 2.26 2.43 0.92
CA LEU A 56 3.03 3.55 0.37
C LEU A 56 4.33 3.08 -0.31
N LEU A 57 5.07 2.18 0.34
CA LEU A 57 6.29 1.59 -0.22
C LEU A 57 5.98 0.80 -1.49
N PHE A 58 4.89 0.06 -1.51
CA PHE A 58 4.53 -0.73 -2.68
C PHE A 58 4.09 0.14 -3.85
N VAL A 59 3.26 1.16 -3.60
CA VAL A 59 2.83 2.11 -4.64
C VAL A 59 4.03 2.87 -5.20
N SER A 60 4.89 3.42 -4.34
CA SER A 60 6.05 4.20 -4.74
C SER A 60 7.08 3.35 -5.50
N GLU A 61 7.67 2.36 -4.85
CA GLU A 61 8.83 1.64 -5.37
C GLU A 61 8.45 0.38 -6.12
N GLY A 62 7.41 -0.32 -5.67
CA GLY A 62 6.97 -1.58 -6.27
C GLY A 62 6.20 -1.42 -7.57
N ILE A 63 5.41 -0.36 -7.69
CA ILE A 63 4.53 -0.12 -8.84
C ILE A 63 5.06 1.01 -9.72
N LEU A 64 5.33 2.18 -9.13
CA LEU A 64 5.73 3.38 -9.88
C LEU A 64 7.24 3.48 -10.09
N GLY A 65 8.05 2.67 -9.39
CA GLY A 65 9.51 2.71 -9.48
C GLY A 65 10.13 4.03 -9.02
N ARG A 66 9.46 4.75 -8.11
CA ARG A 66 9.89 6.03 -7.53
C ARG A 66 10.27 5.83 -6.07
N ALA A 67 11.34 6.46 -5.61
CA ALA A 67 11.74 6.39 -4.20
C ALA A 67 10.70 7.06 -3.29
N LEU A 68 10.37 6.43 -2.17
CA LEU A 68 9.54 7.04 -1.14
C LEU A 68 10.36 8.06 -0.34
N THR A 69 10.18 9.34 -0.66
CA THR A 69 10.85 10.46 0.02
C THR A 69 9.82 11.39 0.64
N THR A 70 10.26 12.40 1.41
CA THR A 70 9.37 13.41 2.00
C THR A 70 8.56 14.19 0.98
N ASP A 71 9.03 14.25 -0.26
CA ASP A 71 8.38 14.96 -1.37
C ASP A 71 7.47 14.05 -2.19
N PHE A 72 7.26 12.79 -1.75
CA PHE A 72 6.35 11.88 -2.42
C PHE A 72 4.91 12.42 -2.34
N PRO A 73 4.13 12.49 -3.45
CA PRO A 73 2.86 13.24 -3.47
C PRO A 73 1.70 12.68 -2.62
N ILE A 74 1.90 11.55 -1.94
CA ILE A 74 0.97 11.01 -0.94
C ILE A 74 1.77 10.63 0.31
N ALA A 75 1.33 11.09 1.47
CA ALA A 75 1.95 10.80 2.75
C ALA A 75 1.13 9.78 3.55
N TYR A 76 1.66 9.37 4.70
CA TYR A 76 0.99 8.46 5.63
C TYR A 76 -0.42 8.94 6.01
N ASP A 77 -0.56 10.23 6.35
CA ASP A 77 -1.83 10.83 6.77
C ASP A 77 -2.86 10.96 5.64
N ASP A 78 -2.46 10.74 4.39
CA ASP A 78 -3.36 10.73 3.24
C ASP A 78 -4.00 9.36 3.01
N VAL A 79 -3.62 8.34 3.77
CA VAL A 79 -4.04 6.96 3.55
C VAL A 79 -4.88 6.46 4.73
N ILE A 80 -6.09 6.02 4.44
CA ILE A 80 -7.03 5.50 5.43
C ILE A 80 -7.27 4.02 5.16
N VAL A 81 -7.14 3.19 6.21
CA VAL A 81 -7.63 1.82 6.21
C VAL A 81 -9.11 1.84 6.58
N VAL A 82 -10.00 1.59 5.61
CA VAL A 82 -11.45 1.69 5.79
C VAL A 82 -12.02 0.43 6.42
N SER A 83 -11.59 -0.73 5.94
CA SER A 83 -11.99 -2.04 6.48
C SER A 83 -10.95 -3.09 6.13
N SER A 84 -11.05 -4.25 6.78
CA SER A 84 -10.20 -5.41 6.47
C SER A 84 -10.98 -6.71 6.56
N ARG A 85 -10.51 -7.73 5.83
CA ARG A 85 -10.97 -9.11 5.96
C ARG A 85 -9.80 -10.08 5.86
N GLN A 86 -9.92 -11.21 6.54
CA GLN A 86 -8.96 -12.30 6.41
C GLN A 86 -9.03 -12.95 5.02
N ARG A 87 -7.86 -13.33 4.50
CA ARG A 87 -7.69 -14.07 3.24
C ARG A 87 -6.63 -15.17 3.43
N GLY A 88 -6.74 -16.28 2.70
CA GLY A 88 -5.69 -17.32 2.68
C GLY A 88 -5.36 -17.90 4.07
N ASN A 89 -6.30 -18.64 4.67
CA ASN A 89 -6.16 -19.31 5.97
C ASN A 89 -5.65 -18.41 7.12
N GLY A 90 -5.80 -17.08 7.03
CA GLY A 90 -5.41 -16.12 8.06
C GLY A 90 -3.97 -15.62 7.97
N VAL A 91 -3.20 -16.03 6.97
CA VAL A 91 -1.80 -15.58 6.77
C VAL A 91 -1.75 -14.19 6.10
N GLN A 92 -2.78 -13.85 5.32
CA GLN A 92 -2.89 -12.57 4.64
C GLN A 92 -4.20 -11.89 4.99
N HIS A 93 -4.19 -10.57 4.93
CA HIS A 93 -5.39 -9.76 5.06
C HIS A 93 -5.56 -8.92 3.79
N GLU A 94 -6.81 -8.75 3.40
CA GLU A 94 -7.20 -7.79 2.38
C GLU A 94 -7.80 -6.56 3.08
N TYR A 95 -7.29 -5.40 2.71
CA TYR A 95 -7.63 -4.10 3.25
C TYR A 95 -8.27 -3.26 2.15
N LEU A 96 -9.39 -2.62 2.49
CA LEU A 96 -9.91 -1.52 1.69
C LEU A 96 -9.17 -0.26 2.09
N ILE A 97 -8.33 0.25 1.18
CA ILE A 97 -7.56 1.47 1.37
C ILE A 97 -8.25 2.61 0.64
N GLN A 98 -8.33 3.77 1.28
CA GLN A 98 -8.74 5.03 0.69
C GLN A 98 -7.55 6.01 0.70
N ILE A 99 -7.33 6.71 -0.40
CA ILE A 99 -6.48 7.90 -0.44
C ILE A 99 -7.37 9.13 -0.31
N ILE A 100 -7.03 10.06 0.59
CA ILE A 100 -7.72 11.34 0.74
C ILE A 100 -7.46 12.18 -0.51
N ASP A 101 -8.54 12.58 -1.19
CA ASP A 101 -8.47 13.45 -2.36
C ASP A 101 -8.10 14.88 -1.94
N ARG A 102 -6.86 15.27 -2.24
CA ARG A 102 -6.34 16.63 -2.08
C ARG A 102 -6.07 17.30 -3.43
N SER A 103 -6.65 16.79 -4.52
CA SER A 103 -6.36 17.22 -5.91
C SER A 103 -6.48 18.73 -6.13
N TRP A 104 -7.39 19.40 -5.44
CA TRP A 104 -7.57 20.86 -5.56
C TRP A 104 -6.43 21.68 -4.94
N THR A 105 -5.59 21.05 -4.12
CA THR A 105 -4.47 21.67 -3.41
C THR A 105 -3.12 21.08 -3.79
N HIS A 106 -3.09 19.93 -4.48
CA HIS A 106 -1.85 19.21 -4.74
C HIS A 106 -1.84 18.52 -6.11
N GLU A 107 -1.37 19.24 -7.14
CA GLU A 107 -1.25 18.76 -8.53
C GLU A 107 -0.43 17.46 -8.63
N GLY A 108 0.64 17.34 -7.83
CA GLY A 108 1.47 16.14 -7.78
C GLY A 108 0.68 14.88 -7.39
N GLN A 109 -0.32 15.01 -6.51
CA GLN A 109 -1.18 13.89 -6.12
C GLN A 109 -2.00 13.40 -7.31
N THR A 110 -2.60 14.32 -8.06
CA THR A 110 -3.41 14.01 -9.24
C THR A 110 -2.59 13.27 -10.29
N LEU A 111 -1.38 13.73 -10.58
CA LEU A 111 -0.48 13.08 -11.52
C LEU A 111 -0.11 11.66 -11.07
N LEU A 112 0.30 11.50 -9.81
CA LEU A 112 0.64 10.20 -9.23
C LEU A 112 -0.52 9.21 -9.29
N LEU A 113 -1.73 9.65 -8.95
CA LEU A 113 -2.91 8.80 -8.98
C LEU A 113 -3.33 8.43 -10.40
N GLY A 114 -3.11 9.32 -11.36
CA GLY A 114 -3.26 9.03 -12.79
C GLY A 114 -2.29 7.94 -13.26
N ASP A 115 -1.01 8.07 -12.91
CA ASP A 115 0.03 7.08 -13.24
C ASP A 115 -0.29 5.71 -12.63
N LEU A 116 -0.69 5.69 -11.35
CA LEU A 116 -1.09 4.48 -10.66
C LEU A 116 -2.30 3.83 -11.34
N ALA A 117 -3.34 4.62 -11.66
CA ALA A 117 -4.54 4.12 -12.33
C ALA A 117 -4.24 3.50 -13.71
N LEU A 118 -3.27 4.06 -14.43
CA LEU A 118 -2.81 3.55 -15.72
C LEU A 118 -2.17 2.16 -15.57
N VAL A 119 -1.27 1.97 -14.61
CA VAL A 119 -0.64 0.66 -14.34
C VAL A 119 -1.67 -0.36 -13.88
N LEU A 120 -2.52 -0.02 -12.91
CA LEU A 120 -3.51 -0.93 -12.34
C LEU A 120 -4.62 -1.33 -13.34
N SER A 121 -4.77 -0.57 -14.43
CA SER A 121 -5.73 -0.87 -15.50
C SER A 121 -5.12 -1.66 -16.65
N HIS A 122 -3.82 -1.93 -16.63
CA HIS A 122 -3.15 -2.69 -17.67
C HIS A 122 -3.63 -4.16 -17.69
N PRO A 123 -3.97 -4.76 -18.85
CA PRO A 123 -4.46 -6.14 -18.93
C PRO A 123 -3.50 -7.20 -18.36
N LEU A 124 -2.21 -6.90 -18.35
CA LEU A 124 -1.16 -7.78 -17.81
C LEU A 124 -0.87 -7.57 -16.33
N TRP A 125 -1.50 -6.58 -15.69
CA TRP A 125 -1.36 -6.37 -14.26
C TRP A 125 -1.98 -7.54 -13.50
N ASP A 126 -1.17 -8.28 -12.74
CA ASP A 126 -1.63 -9.45 -11.98
C ASP A 126 -1.99 -9.14 -10.51
N GLY A 127 -2.03 -7.85 -10.17
CA GLY A 127 -2.16 -7.38 -8.80
C GLY A 127 -0.82 -7.08 -8.14
N ALA A 128 0.32 -7.51 -8.68
CA ALA A 128 1.58 -7.27 -8.00
C ALA A 128 2.80 -7.07 -8.92
N MET A 129 2.71 -7.36 -10.21
CA MET A 129 3.61 -6.87 -11.24
C MET A 129 2.92 -6.87 -12.61
N LEU A 130 3.49 -6.15 -13.57
CA LEU A 130 3.15 -6.34 -14.97
C LEU A 130 3.77 -7.65 -15.44
N ARG A 131 2.93 -8.59 -15.88
CA ARG A 131 3.41 -9.85 -16.49
C ARG A 131 4.13 -9.54 -17.81
N ARG A 132 5.09 -10.40 -18.16
CA ARG A 132 5.71 -10.40 -19.49
C ARG A 132 4.79 -11.14 -20.46
N ASP A 133 4.60 -10.57 -21.64
CA ASP A 133 3.94 -11.21 -22.78
C ASP A 133 4.74 -12.40 -23.33
#